data_AF-A0A9Q6Z948-F1
#
_entry.id   AF-A0A9Q6Z948-F1
#
_cell.length_a   1.000
_cell.length_b   1.000
_cell.length_c   1.000
_cell.angle_alpha   90.00
_cell.angle_beta   90.00
_cell.angle_gamma   90.00
#
_symmetry.space_group_name_H-M   'P 1'
#
loop_
_entity.id
_entity.type
_entity.pdbx_description
1 polymer ?
#
loop_
_entity_poly.entity_id
_entity_poly.type
_entity_poly.pdbx_seq_one_letter_code
_entity_poly.pdbx_strand_id
1 'polypeptide(L)'
;MKRKYLYIAPLLAVIAAGCEPSIKDEINSGTYYAGEADFSSYVAIGNSLTAGYMDGTLYRSGQQNSFPNILAQQFKVVGGGPFTQPPLDDDTNDVGGMLINGNPLPGFDTKLVMNMSTSSPENKKGTVTLDVNKRAQKAYHNAGVPGAKTFHLIAPGYGSMNNLLTGKANPYFVRTATSDETTVMADVMTLKPTFFTNWIGANDVLAYATSGGEGLDQNEQANGTDLTQYGGNDITHVGVFKMAYEGIVNTLVSGGAKGVVATVPDVTTIPFFTTVPYNPITSAAIVQPGQNEDAVFGQLNLLIGMFKEVLTQLGQGDRLQLLDKTKANPLLIQDKSLDNLEPQLNVIIKMLVDSGKFPIKLSDQEIAFIAKGFGQARHATAKDLMLLTSRAQIGGALPSTGKPEMDAMLKKGITYPIDDKFVLNVVEQEKVQAATNAFNSIIKNVANEKGLAVADMNDLLRKAVSGLRVEDGQIYTADYFKGMGNLNTVMFSLDGVHLNPRGYAFIAAEILRVINKHYKANIPLVNPAVYPGPTLVLQN
;
A
#
# COMPACT_ATOMS: atom_id res chain seq x y z
N MET A 1 -90.07 -15.38 3.28
CA MET A 1 -90.10 -16.00 1.92
C MET A 1 -89.45 -17.38 1.99
N LYS A 2 -90.15 -18.40 1.47
CA LYS A 2 -89.67 -19.76 1.19
C LYS A 2 -88.53 -19.65 0.15
N ARG A 3 -87.43 -20.42 0.10
CA ARG A 3 -87.20 -21.89 0.08
C ARG A 3 -85.70 -22.10 0.41
N LYS A 4 -85.31 -22.93 1.39
CA LYS A 4 -84.94 -24.38 1.27
C LYS A 4 -83.90 -24.61 0.15
N TYR A 5 -82.73 -25.19 0.39
CA TYR A 5 -82.54 -26.58 0.82
C TYR A 5 -81.09 -26.87 1.29
N LEU A 6 -80.94 -27.89 2.16
CA LEU A 6 -79.87 -28.89 1.99
C LEU A 6 -78.65 -28.90 2.97
N TYR A 7 -78.71 -29.15 4.29
CA TYR A 7 -78.43 -30.46 4.96
C TYR A 7 -77.12 -31.17 4.48
N ILE A 8 -76.19 -31.75 5.25
CA ILE A 8 -76.15 -32.44 6.57
C ILE A 8 -74.68 -32.42 7.06
N ALA A 9 -74.47 -32.44 8.38
CA ALA A 9 -73.21 -32.80 9.06
C ALA A 9 -72.91 -34.34 8.97
N PRO A 10 -72.08 -34.94 9.83
CA PRO A 10 -70.62 -34.93 9.93
C PRO A 10 -70.02 -36.36 9.73
N LEU A 11 -68.71 -36.50 10.04
CA LEU A 11 -67.97 -37.71 10.46
C LEU A 11 -66.88 -38.17 9.46
N LEU A 12 -65.61 -38.01 9.83
CA LEU A 12 -64.70 -39.12 10.17
C LEU A 12 -63.28 -38.59 10.46
N ALA A 13 -62.73 -39.03 11.59
CA ALA A 13 -61.32 -38.90 11.92
C ALA A 13 -60.46 -39.76 10.97
N VAL A 14 -59.45 -39.15 10.32
CA VAL A 14 -58.36 -39.86 9.63
C VAL A 14 -57.07 -39.04 9.76
N ILE A 15 -56.15 -39.58 10.58
CA ILE A 15 -54.68 -39.54 10.47
C ILE A 15 -54.01 -38.15 10.58
N ALA A 16 -53.47 -37.91 11.78
CA ALA A 16 -52.31 -37.04 11.96
C ALA A 16 -51.10 -37.68 11.28
N ALA A 17 -50.88 -37.35 10.00
CA ALA A 17 -49.58 -37.45 9.36
C ALA A 17 -48.88 -36.10 9.62
N GLY A 18 -48.13 -36.03 10.71
CA GLY A 18 -47.20 -34.93 10.91
C GLY A 18 -46.14 -35.00 9.82
N CYS A 19 -46.26 -34.15 8.80
CA CYS A 19 -45.09 -33.74 8.05
C CYS A 19 -44.18 -32.97 9.01
N GLU A 20 -43.32 -33.67 9.74
CA GLU A 20 -41.88 -33.58 9.43
C GLU A 20 -41.55 -32.51 8.41
N PRO A 21 -41.30 -31.21 8.69
CA PRO A 21 -40.60 -30.40 7.70
C PRO A 21 -39.18 -30.98 7.60
N SER A 22 -39.03 -32.01 6.76
CA SER A 22 -37.71 -32.46 6.33
C SER A 22 -37.10 -31.29 5.59
N ILE A 23 -35.99 -30.76 6.10
CA ILE A 23 -35.09 -29.92 5.31
C ILE A 23 -34.67 -30.79 4.12
N LYS A 24 -35.35 -30.63 2.98
CA LYS A 24 -35.06 -31.41 1.76
C LYS A 24 -33.83 -30.91 1.02
N ASP A 25 -33.25 -29.81 1.49
CA ASP A 25 -31.95 -29.36 1.05
C ASP A 25 -30.91 -29.89 2.02
N GLU A 26 -30.65 -31.20 1.99
CA GLU A 26 -29.28 -31.62 2.23
C GLU A 26 -28.40 -30.79 1.28
N ILE A 27 -27.33 -30.17 1.79
CA ILE A 27 -26.34 -29.51 0.94
C ILE A 27 -25.69 -30.62 0.11
N ASN A 28 -26.32 -30.94 -1.01
CA ASN A 28 -25.88 -31.98 -1.91
C ASN A 28 -24.54 -31.54 -2.49
N SER A 29 -23.61 -32.48 -2.63
CA SER A 29 -22.27 -32.26 -3.22
C SER A 29 -22.29 -31.72 -4.66
N GLY A 30 -23.48 -31.54 -5.27
CA GLY A 30 -23.68 -30.86 -6.54
C GLY A 30 -23.87 -29.34 -6.43
N THR A 31 -23.99 -28.77 -5.23
CA THR A 31 -24.20 -27.32 -5.05
C THR A 31 -22.93 -26.54 -5.33
N TYR A 32 -21.79 -27.00 -4.80
CA TYR A 32 -20.49 -26.38 -5.04
C TYR A 32 -19.58 -27.35 -5.78
N TYR A 33 -18.86 -26.86 -6.78
CA TYR A 33 -17.98 -27.67 -7.61
C TYR A 33 -16.82 -26.85 -8.15
N ALA A 34 -15.66 -27.49 -8.33
CA ALA A 34 -14.44 -26.83 -8.80
C ALA A 34 -14.47 -26.47 -10.30
N GLY A 35 -15.47 -26.96 -11.03
CA GLY A 35 -15.57 -26.79 -12.48
C GLY A 35 -14.39 -27.47 -13.16
N GLU A 36 -13.64 -26.70 -13.94
CA GLU A 36 -12.46 -27.16 -14.64
C GLU A 36 -11.14 -26.99 -13.85
N ALA A 37 -11.18 -26.43 -12.63
CA ALA A 37 -10.01 -26.22 -11.78
C ALA A 37 -9.74 -27.41 -10.85
N ASP A 38 -8.51 -27.54 -10.36
CA ASP A 38 -8.10 -28.53 -9.36
C ASP A 38 -7.35 -27.83 -8.21
N PHE A 39 -8.00 -27.73 -7.04
CA PHE A 39 -7.46 -27.03 -5.87
C PHE A 39 -6.69 -27.96 -4.90
N SER A 40 -6.37 -29.19 -5.30
CA SER A 40 -5.70 -30.18 -4.42
C SER A 40 -4.31 -29.74 -3.96
N SER A 41 -3.61 -28.91 -4.74
CA SER A 41 -2.41 -28.17 -4.32
C SER A 41 -2.49 -26.72 -4.80
N TYR A 42 -3.05 -25.84 -3.95
CA TYR A 42 -3.14 -24.40 -4.20
C TYR A 42 -1.91 -23.66 -3.67
N VAL A 43 -1.24 -22.91 -4.54
CA VAL A 43 -0.12 -22.01 -4.16
C VAL A 43 -0.42 -20.55 -4.48
N ALA A 44 0.05 -19.64 -3.64
CA ALA A 44 -0.10 -18.21 -3.82
C ALA A 44 1.26 -17.53 -3.90
N ILE A 45 1.52 -16.87 -5.04
CA ILE A 45 2.78 -16.23 -5.37
C ILE A 45 2.56 -14.72 -5.38
N GLY A 46 3.46 -13.97 -4.77
CA GLY A 46 3.40 -12.51 -4.83
C GLY A 46 4.26 -11.83 -3.78
N ASN A 47 3.83 -10.63 -3.38
CA ASN A 47 4.55 -9.77 -2.46
C ASN A 47 3.86 -9.67 -1.09
N SER A 48 3.91 -8.49 -0.47
CA SER A 48 3.30 -8.17 0.82
C SER A 48 1.79 -8.38 0.82
N LEU A 49 1.09 -8.08 -0.29
CA LEU A 49 -0.35 -8.31 -0.43
C LEU A 49 -0.68 -9.80 -0.31
N THR A 50 0.12 -10.67 -0.90
CA THR A 50 -0.02 -12.14 -0.81
C THR A 50 0.34 -12.66 0.58
N ALA A 51 1.37 -12.10 1.21
CA ALA A 51 1.82 -12.53 2.53
C ALA A 51 0.80 -12.25 3.65
N GLY A 52 -0.13 -11.32 3.46
CA GLY A 52 -1.02 -10.81 4.52
C GLY A 52 -0.37 -9.71 5.36
N TYR A 53 0.54 -8.95 4.76
CA TYR A 53 1.15 -7.78 5.37
C TYR A 53 0.11 -6.66 5.51
N MET A 54 0.03 -6.03 6.66
CA MET A 54 -0.91 -4.93 6.91
C MET A 54 -0.43 -4.11 8.10
N ASP A 55 -0.94 -2.89 8.23
CA ASP A 55 -0.59 -1.99 9.34
C ASP A 55 0.95 -1.81 9.47
N GLY A 56 1.67 -1.79 8.35
CA GLY A 56 3.11 -1.53 8.34
C GLY A 56 4.00 -2.71 8.77
N THR A 57 3.46 -3.93 8.97
CA THR A 57 4.29 -5.10 9.30
C THR A 57 3.62 -6.44 8.94
N LEU A 58 4.38 -7.53 9.00
CA LEU A 58 3.80 -8.88 8.97
C LEU A 58 3.63 -9.39 10.41
N TYR A 59 2.43 -9.83 10.76
CA TYR A 59 2.10 -10.35 12.10
C TYR A 59 1.07 -11.49 12.01
N ARG A 60 0.95 -12.30 13.05
CA ARG A 60 0.23 -13.59 13.04
C ARG A 60 -1.23 -13.45 12.58
N SER A 61 -2.06 -12.67 13.28
CA SER A 61 -3.47 -12.55 12.91
C SER A 61 -3.69 -11.83 11.57
N GLY A 62 -2.76 -10.98 11.14
CA GLY A 62 -2.77 -10.36 9.81
C GLY A 62 -2.59 -11.41 8.70
N GLN A 63 -1.58 -12.27 8.85
CA GLN A 63 -1.33 -13.36 7.90
C GLN A 63 -2.50 -14.37 7.83
N GLN A 64 -3.15 -14.66 8.97
CA GLN A 64 -4.34 -15.51 9.03
C GLN A 64 -5.54 -14.92 8.26
N ASN A 65 -5.59 -13.60 8.08
CA ASN A 65 -6.61 -12.91 7.29
C ASN A 65 -6.14 -12.54 5.86
N SER A 66 -5.01 -13.07 5.42
CA SER A 66 -4.54 -12.88 4.05
C SER A 66 -5.52 -13.44 3.02
N PHE A 67 -5.64 -12.79 1.85
CA PHE A 67 -6.54 -13.29 0.80
C PHE A 67 -6.25 -14.74 0.39
N PRO A 68 -4.98 -15.25 0.32
CA PRO A 68 -4.75 -16.65 -0.02
C PRO A 68 -5.28 -17.61 1.03
N ASN A 69 -5.16 -17.28 2.32
CA ASN A 69 -5.69 -18.14 3.38
C ASN A 69 -7.22 -18.19 3.32
N ILE A 70 -7.86 -17.06 3.02
CA ILE A 70 -9.31 -16.98 2.84
C ILE A 70 -9.75 -17.81 1.62
N LEU A 71 -9.06 -17.71 0.48
CA LEU A 71 -9.32 -18.53 -0.70
C LEU A 71 -9.17 -20.04 -0.40
N ALA A 72 -8.09 -20.43 0.26
CA ALA A 72 -7.84 -21.81 0.63
C ALA A 72 -8.95 -22.40 1.51
N GLN A 73 -9.50 -21.61 2.44
CA GLN A 73 -10.65 -22.02 3.24
C GLN A 73 -11.90 -22.29 2.39
N GLN A 74 -12.14 -21.49 1.35
CA GLN A 74 -13.26 -21.70 0.43
C GLN A 74 -13.03 -22.89 -0.51
N PHE A 75 -11.79 -23.13 -0.95
CA PHE A 75 -11.49 -24.28 -1.81
C PHE A 75 -11.75 -25.64 -1.13
N LYS A 76 -11.68 -25.72 0.21
CA LYS A 76 -12.00 -26.97 0.95
C LYS A 76 -13.36 -27.56 0.60
N VAL A 77 -14.36 -26.73 0.30
CA VAL A 77 -15.72 -27.20 -0.02
C VAL A 77 -15.82 -27.88 -1.39
N VAL A 78 -14.79 -27.73 -2.24
CA VAL A 78 -14.71 -28.29 -3.59
C VAL A 78 -13.47 -29.16 -3.79
N GLY A 79 -12.94 -29.75 -2.71
CA GLY A 79 -11.80 -30.68 -2.76
C GLY A 79 -10.41 -30.03 -2.63
N GLY A 80 -10.34 -28.79 -2.12
CA GLY A 80 -9.08 -28.09 -1.87
C GLY A 80 -8.20 -28.79 -0.82
N GLY A 81 -6.91 -28.85 -1.11
CA GLY A 81 -5.91 -29.47 -0.24
C GLY A 81 -5.49 -28.62 0.97
N PRO A 82 -4.51 -29.09 1.77
CA PRO A 82 -3.94 -28.31 2.85
C PRO A 82 -3.24 -27.05 2.31
N PHE A 83 -3.35 -25.95 3.06
CA PHE A 83 -2.67 -24.69 2.74
C PHE A 83 -1.80 -24.29 3.92
N THR A 84 -0.49 -24.13 3.68
CA THR A 84 0.49 -23.77 4.71
C THR A 84 1.02 -22.36 4.50
N GLN A 85 1.21 -21.62 5.59
CA GLN A 85 1.78 -20.28 5.60
C GLN A 85 3.10 -20.24 6.39
N PRO A 86 4.03 -19.32 6.04
CA PRO A 86 5.23 -19.07 6.82
C PRO A 86 4.95 -18.88 8.32
N PRO A 87 5.63 -19.59 9.23
CA PRO A 87 5.32 -19.55 10.65
C PRO A 87 5.60 -18.17 11.25
N LEU A 88 4.61 -17.69 12.00
CA LEU A 88 4.69 -16.53 12.89
C LEU A 88 4.37 -16.96 14.33
N ASP A 89 4.72 -18.21 14.68
CA ASP A 89 4.41 -18.80 15.97
C ASP A 89 5.16 -18.18 17.14
N ASP A 90 6.27 -17.50 16.85
CA ASP A 90 7.02 -16.70 17.79
C ASP A 90 6.49 -15.27 17.95
N ASP A 91 5.67 -14.76 17.02
CA ASP A 91 4.97 -13.48 17.18
C ASP A 91 3.88 -13.61 18.27
N THR A 92 4.18 -13.03 19.42
CA THR A 92 3.29 -13.07 20.59
C THR A 92 2.52 -11.77 20.66
N ASN A 93 1.19 -11.84 20.79
CA ASN A 93 0.29 -10.69 20.86
C ASN A 93 0.24 -9.82 19.59
N ASP A 94 0.55 -10.33 18.40
CA ASP A 94 0.48 -9.57 17.13
C ASP A 94 1.26 -8.24 17.21
N VAL A 95 2.53 -8.32 17.64
CA VAL A 95 3.42 -7.15 17.70
C VAL A 95 4.06 -6.92 16.34
N GLY A 96 4.37 -8.01 15.61
CA GLY A 96 5.10 -7.94 14.35
C GLY A 96 6.52 -7.37 14.56
N GLY A 97 7.01 -6.65 13.54
CA GLY A 97 8.39 -6.19 13.49
C GLY A 97 9.39 -7.31 13.21
N MET A 98 10.67 -6.99 13.18
CA MET A 98 11.70 -7.99 12.92
C MET A 98 13.02 -7.73 13.66
N LEU A 99 13.65 -8.82 14.10
CA LEU A 99 14.99 -8.86 14.66
C LEU A 99 15.96 -9.55 13.70
N ILE A 100 17.24 -9.21 13.81
CA ILE A 100 18.38 -9.96 13.28
C ILE A 100 19.39 -10.17 14.41
N ASN A 101 19.73 -11.43 14.70
CA ASN A 101 20.62 -11.79 15.81
C ASN A 101 20.17 -11.19 17.15
N GLY A 102 18.86 -11.22 17.41
CA GLY A 102 18.25 -10.65 18.62
C GLY A 102 18.16 -9.12 18.66
N ASN A 103 18.66 -8.40 17.66
CA ASN A 103 18.63 -6.94 17.60
C ASN A 103 17.56 -6.44 16.61
N PRO A 104 16.88 -5.31 16.86
CA PRO A 104 15.93 -4.74 15.91
C PRO A 104 16.54 -4.54 14.53
N LEU A 105 15.86 -5.03 13.49
CA LEU A 105 16.27 -4.84 12.10
C LEU A 105 15.75 -3.48 11.61
N PRO A 106 16.63 -2.53 11.21
CA PRO A 106 16.19 -1.20 10.78
C PRO A 106 15.19 -1.26 9.62
N GLY A 107 14.10 -0.49 9.72
CA GLY A 107 13.02 -0.45 8.72
C GLY A 107 11.93 -1.51 8.89
N PHE A 108 11.98 -2.33 9.95
CA PHE A 108 11.00 -3.38 10.26
C PHE A 108 10.33 -3.09 11.60
N ASP A 109 9.56 -2.01 11.62
CA ASP A 109 8.83 -1.57 12.80
C ASP A 109 7.67 -2.50 13.16
N THR A 110 7.19 -2.35 14.39
CA THR A 110 6.01 -3.04 14.91
C THR A 110 4.73 -2.61 14.20
N LYS A 111 3.68 -3.40 14.34
CA LYS A 111 2.35 -3.12 13.80
C LYS A 111 1.86 -1.72 14.19
N LEU A 112 1.26 -1.00 13.24
CA LEU A 112 0.55 0.24 13.48
C LEU A 112 -0.80 0.00 14.18
N VAL A 113 -1.13 0.83 15.15
CA VAL A 113 -2.44 0.90 15.82
C VAL A 113 -2.94 2.33 15.83
N MET A 114 -4.26 2.51 15.83
CA MET A 114 -4.85 3.84 15.90
C MET A 114 -4.97 4.28 17.35
N ASN A 115 -4.22 5.32 17.74
CA ASN A 115 -4.38 5.96 19.04
C ASN A 115 -5.60 6.88 19.02
N MET A 116 -6.60 6.55 19.82
CA MET A 116 -7.85 7.32 19.88
C MET A 116 -7.71 8.66 20.62
N SER A 117 -6.67 8.82 21.46
CA SER A 117 -6.39 10.07 22.18
C SER A 117 -5.78 11.13 21.25
N THR A 118 -4.92 10.73 20.32
CA THR A 118 -4.28 11.64 19.34
C THR A 118 -4.94 11.60 17.96
N SER A 119 -5.84 10.64 17.72
CA SER A 119 -6.42 10.37 16.41
C SER A 119 -5.35 10.18 15.32
N SER A 120 -4.29 9.46 15.66
CA SER A 120 -3.17 9.17 14.75
C SER A 120 -2.71 7.72 14.86
N PRO A 121 -2.20 7.13 13.76
CA PRO A 121 -1.48 5.86 13.82
C PRO A 121 -0.20 5.99 14.62
N GLU A 122 0.17 4.94 15.33
CA GLU A 122 1.47 4.81 15.97
C GLU A 122 1.91 3.34 16.02
N ASN A 123 3.21 3.12 16.22
CA ASN A 123 3.78 1.79 16.43
C ASN A 123 3.28 1.20 17.75
N LYS A 124 2.72 -0.01 17.69
CA LYS A 124 2.25 -0.76 18.85
C LYS A 124 3.42 -1.06 19.79
N LYS A 125 3.28 -0.70 21.07
CA LYS A 125 4.26 -1.08 22.09
C LYS A 125 4.23 -2.59 22.32
N GLY A 126 5.41 -3.20 22.35
CA GLY A 126 5.56 -4.62 22.60
C GLY A 126 6.99 -5.08 22.36
N THR A 127 7.30 -6.31 22.79
CA THR A 127 8.58 -6.94 22.49
C THR A 127 8.50 -7.61 21.13
N VAL A 128 9.37 -7.20 20.20
CA VAL A 128 9.55 -7.89 18.91
C VAL A 128 10.21 -9.24 19.15
N THR A 129 9.69 -10.29 18.54
CA THR A 129 10.14 -11.69 18.76
C THR A 129 10.44 -12.46 17.47
N LEU A 130 9.98 -11.95 16.33
CA LEU A 130 10.25 -12.48 15.00
C LEU A 130 11.72 -12.22 14.65
N ASP A 131 12.53 -13.29 14.53
CA ASP A 131 13.95 -13.17 14.21
C ASP A 131 14.25 -13.85 12.87
N VAL A 132 15.03 -13.17 12.03
CA VAL A 132 15.47 -13.68 10.72
C VAL A 132 16.23 -14.99 10.84
N ASN A 133 16.97 -15.21 11.93
CA ASN A 133 17.77 -16.42 12.14
C ASN A 133 16.95 -17.68 12.38
N LYS A 134 15.66 -17.55 12.70
CA LYS A 134 14.76 -18.69 12.93
C LYS A 134 14.23 -19.23 11.59
N ARG A 135 15.15 -19.66 10.73
CA ARG A 135 14.82 -20.19 9.41
C ARG A 135 14.09 -21.53 9.51
N ALA A 136 12.95 -21.63 8.84
CA ALA A 136 12.11 -22.82 8.87
C ALA A 136 12.53 -23.94 7.90
N GLN A 137 13.36 -23.62 6.88
CA GLN A 137 13.87 -24.56 5.87
C GLN A 137 12.76 -25.40 5.20
N LYS A 138 11.65 -24.76 4.82
CA LYS A 138 10.44 -25.45 4.34
C LYS A 138 9.70 -24.59 3.31
N ALA A 139 9.22 -25.22 2.23
CA ALA A 139 8.33 -24.57 1.28
C ALA A 139 6.91 -24.40 1.84
N TYR A 140 6.26 -23.29 1.49
CA TYR A 140 4.91 -22.94 1.93
C TYR A 140 4.00 -22.65 0.74
N HIS A 141 2.72 -22.98 0.89
CA HIS A 141 1.72 -22.70 -0.15
C HIS A 141 1.49 -21.19 -0.31
N ASN A 142 1.54 -20.42 0.78
CA ASN A 142 1.67 -18.96 0.70
C ASN A 142 3.15 -18.56 0.54
N ALA A 143 3.54 -18.24 -0.68
CA ALA A 143 4.86 -17.77 -1.08
C ALA A 143 4.88 -16.25 -1.33
N GLY A 144 4.10 -15.49 -0.56
CA GLY A 144 4.17 -14.04 -0.55
C GLY A 144 5.42 -13.53 0.16
N VAL A 145 6.22 -12.69 -0.50
CA VAL A 145 7.43 -12.09 0.10
C VAL A 145 7.27 -10.56 0.17
N PRO A 146 7.02 -9.97 1.36
CA PRO A 146 6.89 -8.53 1.50
C PRO A 146 8.11 -7.77 0.95
N GLY A 147 7.85 -6.73 0.15
CA GLY A 147 8.89 -5.95 -0.53
C GLY A 147 9.45 -6.56 -1.82
N ALA A 148 9.10 -7.79 -2.19
CA ALA A 148 9.61 -8.41 -3.41
C ALA A 148 9.05 -7.73 -4.67
N LYS A 149 9.96 -7.36 -5.59
CA LYS A 149 9.70 -7.11 -7.02
C LYS A 149 9.71 -8.42 -7.83
N THR A 150 9.21 -8.40 -9.05
CA THR A 150 8.97 -9.60 -9.87
C THR A 150 10.21 -10.46 -10.08
N PHE A 151 11.35 -9.86 -10.43
CA PHE A 151 12.60 -10.58 -10.69
C PHE A 151 13.21 -11.23 -9.44
N HIS A 152 12.84 -10.80 -8.23
CA HIS A 152 13.37 -11.41 -7.01
C HIS A 152 12.87 -12.84 -6.80
N LEU A 153 11.66 -13.18 -7.28
CA LEU A 153 11.08 -14.51 -7.05
C LEU A 153 11.84 -15.63 -7.77
N ILE A 154 12.65 -15.27 -8.77
CA ILE A 154 13.49 -16.17 -9.56
C ILE A 154 14.98 -16.00 -9.27
N ALA A 155 15.37 -15.16 -8.31
CA ALA A 155 16.77 -14.85 -8.01
C ALA A 155 17.34 -15.84 -6.97
N PRO A 156 18.38 -16.63 -7.31
CA PRO A 156 19.15 -17.39 -6.33
C PRO A 156 19.78 -16.47 -5.29
N GLY A 157 19.90 -16.94 -4.06
CA GLY A 157 20.50 -16.15 -2.98
C GLY A 157 19.56 -15.11 -2.35
N TYR A 158 18.33 -14.93 -2.85
CA TYR A 158 17.37 -13.97 -2.29
C TYR A 158 16.90 -14.35 -0.87
N GLY A 159 17.07 -15.62 -0.49
CA GLY A 159 16.80 -16.16 0.84
C GLY A 159 18.06 -16.45 1.66
N SER A 160 19.22 -15.92 1.26
CA SER A 160 20.50 -16.14 1.95
C SER A 160 20.76 -15.11 3.04
N MET A 161 21.13 -15.59 4.23
CA MET A 161 21.52 -14.71 5.35
C MET A 161 22.75 -13.86 5.01
N ASN A 162 23.74 -14.43 4.31
CA ASN A 162 24.95 -13.69 3.92
C ASN A 162 24.62 -12.56 2.93
N ASN A 163 23.69 -12.81 2.01
CA ASN A 163 23.24 -11.80 1.06
C ASN A 163 22.39 -10.72 1.74
N LEU A 164 21.70 -11.03 2.84
CA LEU A 164 20.94 -10.03 3.60
C LEU A 164 21.86 -8.95 4.16
N LEU A 165 23.05 -9.33 4.66
CA LEU A 165 24.05 -8.41 5.19
C LEU A 165 24.64 -7.47 4.12
N THR A 166 24.47 -7.78 2.84
CA THR A 166 24.91 -6.95 1.71
C THR A 166 23.75 -6.30 0.95
N GLY A 167 22.52 -6.38 1.49
CA GLY A 167 21.33 -5.78 0.88
C GLY A 167 20.79 -6.52 -0.34
N LYS A 168 21.22 -7.77 -0.58
CA LYS A 168 20.86 -8.58 -1.76
C LYS A 168 19.79 -9.65 -1.48
N ALA A 169 19.38 -9.82 -0.23
CA ALA A 169 18.35 -10.78 0.17
C ALA A 169 17.21 -10.09 0.92
N ASN A 170 16.11 -10.82 1.08
CA ASN A 170 14.93 -10.36 1.80
C ASN A 170 14.77 -11.12 3.12
N PRO A 171 14.63 -10.43 4.26
CA PRO A 171 14.63 -11.09 5.55
C PRO A 171 13.38 -11.96 5.79
N TYR A 172 12.24 -11.66 5.14
CA TYR A 172 11.09 -12.56 5.16
C TYR A 172 11.38 -13.87 4.41
N PHE A 173 12.02 -13.79 3.24
CA PHE A 173 12.36 -15.00 2.49
C PHE A 173 13.50 -15.79 3.13
N VAL A 174 14.48 -15.12 3.78
CA VAL A 174 15.51 -15.81 4.58
C VAL A 174 14.89 -16.72 5.65
N ARG A 175 13.80 -16.28 6.31
CA ARG A 175 13.09 -17.11 7.30
C ARG A 175 12.42 -18.33 6.68
N THR A 176 12.00 -18.29 5.43
CA THR A 176 11.16 -19.34 4.82
C THR A 176 11.90 -20.23 3.84
N ALA A 177 12.94 -19.73 3.18
CA ALA A 177 13.63 -20.41 2.11
C ALA A 177 14.14 -21.79 2.54
N THR A 178 14.08 -22.80 1.67
CA THR A 178 14.58 -24.16 1.97
C THR A 178 16.12 -24.26 2.03
N SER A 179 16.84 -23.47 1.23
CA SER A 179 18.32 -23.38 1.21
C SER A 179 18.78 -22.00 0.75
N ASP A 180 20.03 -21.61 1.01
CA ASP A 180 20.52 -20.25 0.68
C ASP A 180 20.39 -19.90 -0.81
N GLU A 181 20.57 -20.88 -1.69
CA GLU A 181 20.54 -20.71 -3.14
C GLU A 181 19.17 -21.00 -3.78
N THR A 182 18.17 -21.38 -2.99
CA THR A 182 16.82 -21.60 -3.53
C THR A 182 16.20 -20.28 -4.00
N THR A 183 15.31 -20.38 -4.98
CA THR A 183 14.44 -19.28 -5.40
C THR A 183 13.05 -19.48 -4.81
N VAL A 184 12.25 -18.42 -4.73
CA VAL A 184 10.85 -18.54 -4.28
C VAL A 184 10.10 -19.53 -5.19
N MET A 185 10.34 -19.45 -6.50
CA MET A 185 9.74 -20.36 -7.47
C MET A 185 10.21 -21.82 -7.31
N ALA A 186 11.50 -22.05 -7.01
CA ALA A 186 12.01 -23.40 -6.78
C ALA A 186 11.32 -24.04 -5.56
N ASP A 187 11.19 -23.30 -4.46
CA ASP A 187 10.46 -23.77 -3.27
C ASP A 187 8.99 -24.07 -3.59
N VAL A 188 8.29 -23.15 -4.28
CA VAL A 188 6.87 -23.34 -4.67
C VAL A 188 6.68 -24.61 -5.50
N MET A 189 7.55 -24.88 -6.47
CA MET A 189 7.39 -26.04 -7.36
C MET A 189 7.62 -27.37 -6.66
N THR A 190 8.27 -27.41 -5.49
CA THR A 190 8.35 -28.64 -4.67
C THR A 190 6.98 -29.11 -4.16
N LEU A 191 6.00 -28.21 -4.09
CA LEU A 191 4.63 -28.48 -3.65
C LEU A 191 3.73 -29.05 -4.77
N LYS A 192 4.26 -29.18 -5.99
CA LYS A 192 3.54 -29.72 -7.17
C LYS A 192 2.17 -29.05 -7.36
N PRO A 193 2.13 -27.74 -7.60
CA PRO A 193 0.88 -26.98 -7.64
C PRO A 193 -0.06 -27.47 -8.75
N THR A 194 -1.34 -27.51 -8.45
CA THR A 194 -2.44 -27.80 -9.39
C THR A 194 -3.28 -26.55 -9.66
N PHE A 195 -3.27 -25.58 -8.73
CA PHE A 195 -3.85 -24.27 -8.90
C PHE A 195 -2.94 -23.18 -8.32
N PHE A 196 -2.94 -21.98 -8.91
CA PHE A 196 -2.21 -20.85 -8.34
C PHE A 196 -2.96 -19.52 -8.39
N THR A 197 -2.58 -18.61 -7.50
CA THR A 197 -2.81 -17.17 -7.66
C THR A 197 -1.46 -16.47 -7.76
N ASN A 198 -1.25 -15.64 -8.78
CA ASN A 198 -0.04 -14.84 -8.94
C ASN A 198 -0.37 -13.34 -8.90
N TRP A 199 0.02 -12.67 -7.80
CA TRP A 199 -0.13 -11.22 -7.62
C TRP A 199 1.21 -10.59 -7.25
N ILE A 200 2.19 -10.77 -8.13
CA ILE A 200 3.48 -10.08 -8.10
C ILE A 200 3.45 -8.89 -9.07
N GLY A 201 4.29 -7.87 -8.80
CA GLY A 201 4.47 -6.73 -9.70
C GLY A 201 4.23 -5.37 -9.09
N ALA A 202 3.49 -5.27 -7.98
CA ALA A 202 3.18 -3.95 -7.40
C ALA A 202 4.44 -3.20 -6.94
N ASN A 203 5.41 -3.89 -6.32
CA ASN A 203 6.66 -3.26 -5.86
C ASN A 203 7.59 -2.84 -6.99
N ASP A 204 7.39 -3.35 -8.21
CA ASP A 204 8.14 -2.94 -9.39
C ASP A 204 7.89 -1.47 -9.76
N VAL A 205 6.83 -0.86 -9.20
CA VAL A 205 6.51 0.58 -9.34
C VAL A 205 6.22 1.29 -8.00
N LEU A 206 5.63 0.60 -7.02
CA LEU A 206 5.23 1.19 -5.74
C LEU A 206 6.40 1.77 -4.94
N ALA A 207 7.57 1.12 -4.97
CA ALA A 207 8.74 1.58 -4.21
C ALA A 207 9.21 2.98 -4.68
N TYR A 208 9.17 3.23 -6.00
CA TYR A 208 9.44 4.54 -6.58
C TYR A 208 8.45 5.58 -6.08
N ALA A 209 7.15 5.28 -6.21
CA ALA A 209 6.08 6.19 -5.83
C ALA A 209 6.11 6.53 -4.33
N THR A 210 6.26 5.53 -3.47
CA THR A 210 6.25 5.70 -2.00
C THR A 210 7.52 6.33 -1.44
N SER A 211 8.57 6.45 -2.26
CA SER A 211 9.77 7.24 -1.95
C SER A 211 9.73 8.69 -2.43
N GLY A 212 8.62 9.14 -3.05
CA GLY A 212 8.55 10.46 -3.69
C GLY A 212 9.43 10.55 -4.94
N GLY A 213 9.48 9.48 -5.73
CA GLY A 213 10.22 9.44 -6.98
C GLY A 213 11.75 9.48 -6.86
N GLU A 214 12.32 9.17 -5.69
CA GLU A 214 13.78 9.15 -5.45
C GLU A 214 14.52 8.06 -6.24
N GLY A 215 13.83 6.98 -6.62
CA GLY A 215 14.41 5.95 -7.49
C GLY A 215 14.65 6.43 -8.92
N LEU A 216 15.22 5.57 -9.75
CA LEU A 216 15.32 5.79 -11.19
C LEU A 216 14.19 5.04 -11.92
N ASP A 217 13.72 5.62 -13.03
CA ASP A 217 12.98 4.82 -14.02
C ASP A 217 13.98 4.11 -14.91
N GLN A 218 14.09 2.78 -14.73
CA GLN A 218 15.03 1.97 -15.48
C GLN A 218 14.68 1.92 -16.97
N ASN A 219 13.46 2.25 -17.38
CA ASN A 219 13.09 2.38 -18.81
C ASN A 219 13.77 3.58 -19.50
N GLU A 220 14.21 4.57 -18.73
CA GLU A 220 14.90 5.76 -19.24
C GLU A 220 16.44 5.61 -19.19
N GLN A 221 16.95 4.52 -18.60
CA GLN A 221 18.39 4.30 -18.45
C GLN A 221 18.97 3.51 -19.62
N ALA A 222 20.15 3.91 -20.11
CA ALA A 222 20.82 3.26 -21.23
C ALA A 222 21.11 1.76 -20.98
N ASN A 223 21.38 1.38 -19.73
CA ASN A 223 21.61 0.00 -19.30
C ASN A 223 20.49 -0.49 -18.38
N GLY A 224 19.25 -0.05 -18.61
CA GLY A 224 18.10 -0.32 -17.73
C GLY A 224 17.75 -1.79 -17.51
N THR A 225 18.30 -2.71 -18.28
CA THR A 225 18.12 -4.16 -18.10
C THR A 225 19.14 -4.80 -17.16
N ASP A 226 20.20 -4.08 -16.78
CA ASP A 226 21.24 -4.56 -15.87
C ASP A 226 20.80 -4.43 -14.40
N LEU A 227 20.36 -5.55 -13.82
CA LEU A 227 19.92 -5.63 -12.43
C LEU A 227 20.99 -5.24 -11.40
N THR A 228 22.28 -5.21 -11.77
CA THR A 228 23.35 -4.81 -10.83
C THR A 228 23.36 -3.31 -10.55
N GLN A 229 22.66 -2.50 -11.37
CA GLN A 229 22.55 -1.05 -11.23
C GLN A 229 21.27 -0.61 -10.51
N TYR A 230 20.41 -1.55 -10.12
CA TYR A 230 19.10 -1.23 -9.56
C TYR A 230 19.20 -0.76 -8.10
N GLY A 231 18.61 0.38 -7.81
CA GLY A 231 18.24 0.81 -6.46
C GLY A 231 16.94 0.15 -5.98
N GLY A 232 16.74 0.09 -4.66
CA GLY A 232 15.52 -0.48 -4.07
C GLY A 232 14.23 0.25 -4.47
N ASN A 233 14.32 1.55 -4.73
CA ASN A 233 13.21 2.42 -5.10
C ASN A 233 12.99 2.52 -6.61
N ASP A 234 13.76 1.83 -7.44
CA ASP A 234 13.68 2.02 -8.89
C ASP A 234 12.41 1.41 -9.49
N ILE A 235 11.89 2.04 -10.54
CA ILE A 235 10.90 1.40 -11.43
C ILE A 235 11.62 0.33 -12.23
N THR A 236 11.06 -0.87 -12.28
CA THR A 236 11.66 -1.99 -13.03
C THR A 236 11.53 -1.76 -14.53
N HIS A 237 12.59 -2.05 -15.29
CA HIS A 237 12.52 -1.97 -16.76
C HIS A 237 11.51 -2.98 -17.31
N VAL A 238 10.68 -2.58 -18.26
CA VAL A 238 9.58 -3.39 -18.82
C VAL A 238 10.05 -4.73 -19.38
N GLY A 239 11.22 -4.76 -20.02
CA GLY A 239 11.84 -6.01 -20.48
C GLY A 239 12.26 -6.97 -19.36
N VAL A 240 12.74 -6.47 -18.22
CA VAL A 240 13.10 -7.28 -17.05
C VAL A 240 11.85 -7.83 -16.39
N PHE A 241 10.82 -6.98 -16.23
CA PHE A 241 9.51 -7.40 -15.75
C PHE A 241 8.93 -8.51 -16.63
N LYS A 242 8.93 -8.31 -17.96
CA LYS A 242 8.42 -9.29 -18.93
C LYS A 242 9.10 -10.65 -18.78
N MET A 243 10.43 -10.66 -18.79
CA MET A 243 11.23 -11.88 -18.67
C MET A 243 10.93 -12.62 -17.36
N ALA A 244 10.93 -11.90 -16.24
CA ALA A 244 10.66 -12.52 -14.95
C ALA A 244 9.21 -13.03 -14.82
N TYR A 245 8.23 -12.23 -15.25
CA TYR A 245 6.82 -12.57 -15.17
C TYR A 245 6.47 -13.78 -16.06
N GLU A 246 6.95 -13.79 -17.30
CA GLU A 246 6.80 -14.93 -18.22
C GLU A 246 7.49 -16.18 -17.64
N GLY A 247 8.68 -16.05 -17.07
CA GLY A 247 9.39 -17.15 -16.41
C GLY A 247 8.60 -17.76 -15.24
N ILE A 248 8.03 -16.91 -14.38
CA ILE A 248 7.18 -17.33 -13.25
C ILE A 248 5.96 -18.09 -13.74
N VAL A 249 5.19 -17.52 -14.68
CA VAL A 249 3.95 -18.14 -15.15
C VAL A 249 4.23 -19.42 -15.93
N ASN A 250 5.24 -19.43 -16.82
CA ASN A 250 5.64 -20.62 -17.56
C ASN A 250 6.03 -21.76 -16.61
N THR A 251 6.74 -21.45 -15.52
CA THR A 251 7.12 -22.43 -14.50
C THR A 251 5.88 -23.02 -13.82
N LEU A 252 4.93 -22.18 -13.40
CA LEU A 252 3.70 -22.64 -12.72
C LEU A 252 2.85 -23.55 -13.60
N VAL A 253 2.64 -23.18 -14.88
CA VAL A 253 1.80 -23.97 -15.79
C VAL A 253 2.52 -25.20 -16.36
N SER A 254 3.83 -25.35 -16.16
CA SER A 254 4.61 -26.49 -16.68
C SER A 254 4.12 -27.85 -16.15
N GLY A 255 3.55 -27.87 -14.94
CA GLY A 255 2.91 -29.04 -14.33
C GLY A 255 1.42 -29.20 -14.67
N GLY A 256 0.86 -28.36 -15.55
CA GLY A 256 -0.57 -28.34 -15.89
C GLY A 256 -1.43 -27.50 -14.94
N ALA A 257 -0.82 -26.75 -14.01
CA ALA A 257 -1.55 -25.93 -13.06
C ALA A 257 -2.39 -24.85 -13.77
N LYS A 258 -3.64 -24.71 -13.36
CA LYS A 258 -4.50 -23.57 -13.72
C LYS A 258 -4.29 -22.45 -12.70
N GLY A 259 -4.80 -21.25 -12.96
CA GLY A 259 -4.62 -20.18 -11.98
C GLY A 259 -5.19 -18.83 -12.35
N VAL A 260 -5.12 -17.94 -11.38
CA VAL A 260 -5.51 -16.53 -11.53
C VAL A 260 -4.25 -15.67 -11.50
N VAL A 261 -4.11 -14.79 -12.49
CA VAL A 261 -3.15 -13.70 -12.40
C VAL A 261 -3.87 -12.40 -12.07
N ALA A 262 -3.23 -11.53 -11.30
CA ALA A 262 -3.79 -10.25 -10.91
C ALA A 262 -2.96 -9.09 -11.49
N THR A 263 -3.65 -8.07 -11.99
CA THR A 263 -2.98 -6.85 -12.51
C THR A 263 -2.34 -6.05 -11.37
N VAL A 264 -1.33 -5.25 -11.71
CA VAL A 264 -0.74 -4.25 -10.82
C VAL A 264 -1.76 -3.13 -10.57
N PRO A 265 -2.15 -2.88 -9.31
CA PRO A 265 -3.05 -1.78 -8.95
C PRO A 265 -2.54 -0.42 -9.44
N ASP A 266 -3.44 0.55 -9.60
CA ASP A 266 -3.03 1.95 -9.69
C ASP A 266 -2.57 2.40 -8.30
N VAL A 267 -1.26 2.36 -8.08
CA VAL A 267 -0.66 2.63 -6.77
C VAL A 267 -0.87 4.07 -6.31
N THR A 268 -1.16 5.02 -7.22
CA THR A 268 -1.36 6.43 -6.86
C THR A 268 -2.73 6.73 -6.26
N THR A 269 -3.65 5.76 -6.35
CA THR A 269 -5.04 5.91 -5.85
C THR A 269 -5.25 5.42 -4.43
N ILE A 270 -4.24 4.79 -3.82
CA ILE A 270 -4.30 4.27 -2.46
C ILE A 270 -4.23 5.40 -1.42
N PRO A 271 -4.73 5.19 -0.19
CA PRO A 271 -4.69 6.20 0.87
C PRO A 271 -3.33 6.85 1.12
N PHE A 272 -2.24 6.13 0.87
CA PHE A 272 -0.89 6.66 1.02
C PHE A 272 -0.66 7.97 0.25
N PHE A 273 -1.35 8.19 -0.88
CA PHE A 273 -1.21 9.39 -1.70
C PHE A 273 -2.40 10.33 -1.64
N THR A 274 -3.53 9.88 -1.09
CA THR A 274 -4.81 10.62 -1.12
C THR A 274 -5.26 11.13 0.25
N THR A 275 -4.57 10.73 1.33
CA THR A 275 -4.96 11.13 2.70
C THR A 275 -4.54 12.54 3.06
N VAL A 276 -3.33 12.95 2.69
CA VAL A 276 -2.80 14.29 3.00
C VAL A 276 -3.14 15.21 1.82
N PRO A 277 -3.95 16.26 2.01
CA PRO A 277 -4.25 17.17 0.92
C PRO A 277 -3.02 18.01 0.57
N TYR A 278 -2.95 18.51 -0.67
CA TYR A 278 -1.90 19.44 -1.10
C TYR A 278 -1.91 20.77 -0.34
N ASN A 279 -3.05 21.14 0.27
CA ASN A 279 -3.28 22.37 1.01
C ASN A 279 -3.78 22.17 2.46
N PRO A 280 -3.05 21.48 3.34
CA PRO A 280 -3.50 21.20 4.70
C PRO A 280 -3.36 22.41 5.65
N ILE A 281 -2.71 23.49 5.23
CA ILE A 281 -2.39 24.64 6.09
C ILE A 281 -3.64 25.51 6.25
N THR A 282 -4.24 25.46 7.44
CA THR A 282 -5.36 26.31 7.85
C THR A 282 -4.94 27.14 9.06
N SER A 283 -5.70 28.20 9.37
CA SER A 283 -5.49 28.97 10.60
C SER A 283 -5.46 28.07 11.84
N ALA A 284 -6.45 27.18 11.98
CA ALA A 284 -6.51 26.21 13.08
C ALA A 284 -5.31 25.24 13.15
N ALA A 285 -4.61 25.01 12.04
CA ALA A 285 -3.45 24.12 12.01
C ALA A 285 -2.15 24.81 12.48
N ILE A 286 -2.05 26.13 12.37
CA ILE A 286 -0.78 26.86 12.60
C ILE A 286 -0.86 27.88 13.74
N VAL A 287 -2.06 28.33 14.12
CA VAL A 287 -2.27 29.28 15.22
C VAL A 287 -2.52 28.52 16.51
N GLN A 288 -1.59 28.61 17.47
CA GLN A 288 -1.74 27.99 18.79
C GLN A 288 -2.72 28.76 19.68
N PRO A 289 -3.38 28.09 20.65
CA PRO A 289 -4.26 28.77 21.60
C PRO A 289 -3.59 29.98 22.27
N GLY A 290 -4.23 31.14 22.19
CA GLY A 290 -3.72 32.40 22.76
C GLY A 290 -2.83 33.24 21.84
N GLN A 291 -2.51 32.77 20.64
CA GLN A 291 -1.80 33.58 19.64
C GLN A 291 -2.76 34.48 18.85
N ASN A 292 -2.27 35.65 18.44
CA ASN A 292 -2.98 36.53 17.52
C ASN A 292 -2.80 36.02 16.07
N GLU A 293 -3.89 35.63 15.42
CA GLU A 293 -3.89 35.10 14.06
C GLU A 293 -3.21 36.03 13.04
N ASP A 294 -3.53 37.33 13.08
CA ASP A 294 -2.96 38.32 12.16
C ASP A 294 -1.44 38.46 12.33
N ALA A 295 -0.97 38.41 13.57
CA ALA A 295 0.46 38.44 13.86
C ALA A 295 1.17 37.20 13.31
N VAL A 296 0.57 36.00 13.47
CA VAL A 296 1.14 34.75 12.96
C VAL A 296 1.22 34.76 11.44
N PHE A 297 0.11 35.03 10.75
CA PHE A 297 0.09 35.09 9.28
C PHE A 297 0.99 36.21 8.74
N GLY A 298 1.00 37.38 9.39
CA GLY A 298 1.88 38.49 9.03
C GLY A 298 3.36 38.11 9.09
N GLN A 299 3.79 37.40 10.15
CA GLN A 299 5.17 36.94 10.29
C GLN A 299 5.55 35.90 9.23
N LEU A 300 4.68 34.92 8.95
CA LEU A 300 4.94 33.90 7.94
C LEU A 300 4.98 34.50 6.52
N ASN A 301 4.05 35.41 6.22
CA ASN A 301 3.97 36.09 4.92
C ASN A 301 5.11 37.07 4.68
N LEU A 302 5.69 37.67 5.73
CA LEU A 302 6.89 38.48 5.59
C LEU A 302 8.03 37.64 4.95
N LEU A 303 8.26 36.44 5.48
CA LEU A 303 9.33 35.57 4.98
C LEU A 303 9.04 35.06 3.56
N ILE A 304 7.83 34.55 3.32
CA ILE A 304 7.44 34.05 1.99
C ILE A 304 7.48 35.18 0.96
N GLY A 305 7.00 36.37 1.32
CA GLY A 305 7.01 37.56 0.46
C GLY A 305 8.41 37.96 0.04
N MET A 306 9.38 37.93 0.95
CA MET A 306 10.78 38.21 0.62
C MET A 306 11.36 37.23 -0.39
N PHE A 307 11.20 35.92 -0.17
CA PHE A 307 11.70 34.92 -1.12
C PHE A 307 10.96 35.00 -2.45
N LYS A 308 9.66 35.34 -2.43
CA LYS A 308 8.88 35.61 -3.63
C LYS A 308 9.49 36.77 -4.42
N GLU A 309 9.85 37.88 -3.78
CA GLU A 309 10.49 39.02 -4.45
C GLU A 309 11.85 38.68 -5.06
N VAL A 310 12.68 37.91 -4.34
CA VAL A 310 13.97 37.42 -4.87
C VAL A 310 13.74 36.55 -6.11
N LEU A 311 12.79 35.61 -6.05
CA LEU A 311 12.44 34.76 -7.19
C LEU A 311 11.80 35.57 -8.33
N THR A 312 11.05 36.63 -8.04
CA THR A 312 10.50 37.54 -9.06
C THR A 312 11.60 38.22 -9.87
N GLN A 313 12.73 38.61 -9.26
CA GLN A 313 13.87 39.15 -10.00
C GLN A 313 14.48 38.15 -11.00
N LEU A 314 14.27 36.85 -10.77
CA LEU A 314 14.67 35.74 -11.64
C LEU A 314 13.53 35.29 -12.58
N GLY A 315 12.38 35.97 -12.60
CA GLY A 315 11.21 35.57 -13.38
C GLY A 315 10.49 34.31 -12.85
N GLN A 316 10.77 33.90 -11.62
CA GLN A 316 10.25 32.68 -10.98
C GLN A 316 9.38 32.96 -9.75
N GLY A 317 8.89 34.21 -9.61
CA GLY A 317 8.09 34.64 -8.45
C GLY A 317 6.79 33.84 -8.26
N ASP A 318 6.23 33.28 -9.32
CA ASP A 318 4.97 32.51 -9.27
C ASP A 318 5.10 31.16 -8.56
N ARG A 319 6.32 30.69 -8.31
CA ARG A 319 6.57 29.51 -7.46
C ARG A 319 6.01 29.70 -6.04
N LEU A 320 5.98 30.94 -5.54
CA LEU A 320 5.56 31.25 -4.17
C LEU A 320 4.28 32.09 -4.10
N GLN A 321 3.42 31.83 -3.12
CA GLN A 321 2.18 32.55 -2.84
C GLN A 321 2.14 32.93 -1.37
N LEU A 322 1.58 34.10 -1.05
CA LEU A 322 1.34 34.47 0.35
C LEU A 322 0.20 33.61 0.91
N LEU A 323 0.30 33.26 2.19
CA LEU A 323 -0.71 32.55 2.95
C LEU A 323 -1.92 33.45 3.21
N ASP A 324 -3.10 32.87 3.11
CA ASP A 324 -4.39 33.52 3.33
C ASP A 324 -5.08 32.87 4.53
N LYS A 325 -5.36 33.67 5.56
CA LYS A 325 -5.98 33.20 6.80
C LYS A 325 -7.42 32.69 6.63
N THR A 326 -8.09 33.09 5.55
CA THR A 326 -9.51 32.77 5.33
C THR A 326 -9.73 31.45 4.60
N LYS A 327 -8.67 30.81 4.09
CA LYS A 327 -8.74 29.57 3.32
C LYS A 327 -7.58 28.62 3.63
N ALA A 328 -7.69 27.41 3.10
CA ALA A 328 -6.63 26.42 3.12
C ALA A 328 -5.50 26.80 2.15
N ASN A 329 -4.25 26.69 2.59
CA ASN A 329 -3.06 27.09 1.83
C ASN A 329 -2.21 25.87 1.42
N PRO A 330 -1.66 25.88 0.19
CA PRO A 330 -0.82 24.79 -0.31
C PRO A 330 0.45 24.61 0.53
N LEU A 331 0.99 23.39 0.59
CA LEU A 331 2.31 23.14 1.16
C LEU A 331 3.41 23.76 0.29
N LEU A 332 4.47 24.24 0.91
CA LEU A 332 5.73 24.54 0.26
C LEU A 332 6.54 23.25 0.12
N ILE A 333 6.94 22.91 -1.11
CA ILE A 333 7.59 21.64 -1.45
C ILE A 333 8.86 21.89 -2.25
N GLN A 334 9.83 20.98 -2.17
CA GLN A 334 10.87 20.87 -3.20
C GLN A 334 10.30 20.08 -4.38
N ASP A 335 10.60 20.53 -5.60
CA ASP A 335 10.21 19.85 -6.83
C ASP A 335 11.43 19.70 -7.74
N LYS A 336 11.99 18.49 -7.79
CA LYS A 336 13.20 18.22 -8.58
C LYS A 336 13.02 18.40 -10.09
N SER A 337 11.79 18.55 -10.58
CA SER A 337 11.52 18.84 -12.00
C SER A 337 11.79 20.29 -12.39
N LEU A 338 11.96 21.20 -11.43
CA LEU A 338 12.26 22.61 -11.68
C LEU A 338 13.75 22.85 -11.91
N ASP A 339 14.08 23.89 -12.69
CA ASP A 339 15.46 24.40 -12.74
C ASP A 339 15.95 24.81 -11.35
N ASN A 340 17.14 24.32 -10.98
CA ASN A 340 17.76 24.63 -9.70
C ASN A 340 18.35 26.05 -9.70
N LEU A 341 17.72 26.94 -8.96
CA LEU A 341 18.15 28.33 -8.76
C LEU A 341 19.05 28.53 -7.53
N GLU A 342 19.47 27.46 -6.85
CA GLU A 342 20.32 27.55 -5.66
C GLU A 342 21.56 28.46 -5.88
N PRO A 343 22.33 28.34 -6.99
CA PRO A 343 23.49 29.21 -7.20
C PRO A 343 23.11 30.71 -7.27
N GLN A 344 22.03 31.05 -7.97
CA GLN A 344 21.54 32.41 -8.16
C GLN A 344 20.98 32.97 -6.85
N LEU A 345 20.22 32.16 -6.11
CA LEU A 345 19.66 32.53 -4.82
C LEU A 345 20.77 32.82 -3.80
N ASN A 346 21.82 32.00 -3.77
CA ASN A 346 22.96 32.20 -2.86
C ASN A 346 23.59 33.60 -3.06
N VAL A 347 23.84 33.98 -4.32
CA VAL A 347 24.40 35.29 -4.67
C VAL A 347 23.45 36.43 -4.29
N ILE A 348 22.17 36.36 -4.69
CA ILE A 348 21.22 37.46 -4.46
C ILE A 348 20.94 37.64 -2.97
N ILE A 349 20.73 36.55 -2.23
CA ILE A 349 20.50 36.61 -0.78
C ILE A 349 21.73 37.23 -0.09
N LYS A 350 22.95 36.80 -0.46
CA LYS A 350 24.18 37.39 0.09
C LYS A 350 24.28 38.88 -0.16
N MET A 351 23.98 39.34 -1.38
CA MET A 351 23.97 40.78 -1.70
C MET A 351 22.94 41.56 -0.87
N LEU A 352 21.76 40.99 -0.63
CA LEU A 352 20.73 41.63 0.21
C LEU A 352 21.15 41.69 1.68
N VAL A 353 21.79 40.63 2.20
CA VAL A 353 22.32 40.59 3.57
C VAL A 353 23.44 41.63 3.73
N ASP A 354 24.43 41.63 2.83
CA ASP A 354 25.59 42.53 2.88
C ASP A 354 25.19 44.01 2.73
N SER A 355 24.13 44.30 1.97
CA SER A 355 23.59 45.66 1.82
C SER A 355 22.60 46.08 2.92
N GLY A 356 22.36 45.23 3.93
CA GLY A 356 21.41 45.50 5.01
C GLY A 356 19.94 45.55 4.57
N LYS A 357 19.64 45.06 3.36
CA LYS A 357 18.28 44.98 2.78
C LYS A 357 17.59 43.66 3.10
N PHE A 358 18.31 42.69 3.66
CA PHE A 358 17.71 41.49 4.26
C PHE A 358 17.42 41.77 5.75
N PRO A 359 16.18 41.58 6.23
CA PRO A 359 15.75 41.95 7.58
C PRO A 359 16.39 41.11 8.70
N ILE A 360 17.12 40.05 8.37
CA ILE A 360 17.80 39.17 9.31
C ILE A 360 19.28 39.09 8.93
N LYS A 361 20.18 39.17 9.90
CA LYS A 361 21.60 38.94 9.65
C LYS A 361 21.86 37.44 9.52
N LEU A 362 22.21 37.02 8.30
CA LEU A 362 22.57 35.64 7.99
C LEU A 362 24.08 35.51 7.76
N SER A 363 24.64 34.39 8.20
CA SER A 363 25.98 33.91 7.86
C SER A 363 25.96 33.22 6.50
N ASP A 364 27.12 33.05 5.88
CA ASP A 364 27.23 32.37 4.59
C ASP A 364 26.67 30.92 4.63
N GLN A 365 26.77 30.23 5.78
CA GLN A 365 26.20 28.88 5.95
C GLN A 365 24.67 28.90 5.97
N GLU A 366 24.06 29.88 6.64
CA GLU A 366 22.61 30.04 6.69
C GLU A 366 22.05 30.45 5.32
N ILE A 367 22.79 31.30 4.58
CA ILE A 367 22.46 31.66 3.20
C ILE A 367 22.47 30.41 2.31
N ALA A 368 23.53 29.60 2.39
CA ALA A 368 23.62 28.37 1.62
C ALA A 368 22.49 27.39 1.96
N PHE A 369 22.14 27.24 3.24
CA PHE A 369 21.04 26.40 3.68
C PHE A 369 19.69 26.85 3.09
N ILE A 370 19.39 28.15 3.16
CA ILE A 370 18.16 28.72 2.60
C ILE A 370 18.15 28.59 1.06
N ALA A 371 19.25 28.95 0.39
CA ALA A 371 19.35 28.87 -1.06
C ALA A 371 19.14 27.44 -1.57
N LYS A 372 19.70 26.45 -0.88
CA LYS A 372 19.48 25.03 -1.16
C LYS A 372 18.01 24.63 -1.01
N GLY A 373 17.36 25.07 0.08
CA GLY A 373 15.93 24.82 0.28
C GLY A 373 15.09 25.38 -0.87
N PHE A 374 15.31 26.64 -1.22
CA PHE A 374 14.48 27.39 -2.16
C PHE A 374 14.85 27.26 -3.65
N GLY A 375 16.01 26.67 -3.97
CA GLY A 375 16.50 26.53 -5.35
C GLY A 375 15.49 25.86 -6.28
N GLN A 376 14.75 24.89 -5.76
CA GLN A 376 13.69 24.16 -6.47
C GLN A 376 12.37 24.17 -5.70
N ALA A 377 12.13 25.18 -4.86
CA ALA A 377 10.90 25.25 -4.07
C ALA A 377 9.74 25.85 -4.87
N ARG A 378 8.54 25.30 -4.66
CA ARG A 378 7.27 25.91 -5.08
C ARG A 378 6.14 25.50 -4.14
N HIS A 379 5.04 26.24 -4.15
CA HIS A 379 3.81 25.75 -3.54
C HIS A 379 3.24 24.58 -4.35
N ALA A 380 2.75 23.57 -3.64
CA ALA A 380 2.04 22.44 -4.19
C ALA A 380 0.75 22.88 -4.90
N THR A 381 0.32 22.07 -5.85
CA THR A 381 -0.91 22.22 -6.62
C THR A 381 -1.82 21.03 -6.35
N ALA A 382 -3.08 21.13 -6.77
CA ALA A 382 -4.03 20.02 -6.67
C ALA A 382 -3.64 18.78 -7.50
N LYS A 383 -2.59 18.87 -8.34
CA LYS A 383 -2.06 17.74 -9.11
C LYS A 383 -0.93 17.00 -8.40
N ASP A 384 -0.37 17.57 -7.33
CA ASP A 384 0.69 16.94 -6.56
C ASP A 384 0.10 16.00 -5.51
N LEU A 385 0.67 14.82 -5.37
CA LEU A 385 0.24 13.84 -4.37
C LEU A 385 1.17 13.91 -3.16
N MET A 386 0.64 14.35 -2.03
CA MET A 386 1.39 14.37 -0.78
C MET A 386 1.41 12.95 -0.19
N LEU A 387 2.60 12.43 0.10
CA LEU A 387 2.73 11.10 0.69
C LEU A 387 2.19 11.13 2.12
N LEU A 388 1.64 10.02 2.62
CA LEU A 388 1.12 9.93 4.00
C LEU A 388 2.19 10.27 5.04
N THR A 389 3.45 9.95 4.75
CA THR A 389 4.64 10.28 5.55
C THR A 389 4.94 11.78 5.62
N SER A 390 4.45 12.58 4.67
CA SER A 390 4.56 14.04 4.71
C SER A 390 3.85 14.65 5.91
N ARG A 391 2.81 13.98 6.44
CA ARG A 391 2.00 14.46 7.58
C ARG A 391 2.86 14.81 8.80
N ALA A 392 3.88 14.00 9.09
CA ALA A 392 4.78 14.22 10.23
C ALA A 392 5.79 15.36 9.98
N GLN A 393 5.95 15.82 8.73
CA GLN A 393 6.87 16.89 8.37
C GLN A 393 6.22 18.27 8.43
N ILE A 394 4.89 18.36 8.25
CA ILE A 394 4.18 19.64 8.17
C ILE A 394 4.29 20.39 9.50
N GLY A 395 4.79 21.62 9.47
CA GLY A 395 5.06 22.44 10.65
C GLY A 395 6.23 21.95 11.51
N GLY A 396 6.90 20.86 11.11
CA GLY A 396 8.04 20.29 11.82
C GLY A 396 9.21 21.26 11.92
N ALA A 397 9.98 21.14 13.00
CA ALA A 397 11.18 21.93 13.21
C ALA A 397 12.31 21.48 12.27
N LEU A 398 13.11 22.45 11.81
CA LEU A 398 14.41 22.20 11.21
C LEU A 398 15.47 22.02 12.32
N PRO A 399 16.65 21.46 12.02
CA PRO A 399 17.79 21.54 12.92
C PRO A 399 18.01 22.99 13.36
N SER A 400 18.22 23.21 14.66
CA SER A 400 18.39 24.56 15.20
C SER A 400 19.54 25.26 14.50
N THR A 401 19.29 26.47 14.04
CA THR A 401 20.29 27.38 13.48
C THR A 401 21.10 28.09 14.57
N GLY A 402 20.79 27.85 15.84
CA GLY A 402 21.32 28.62 16.97
C GLY A 402 20.73 30.03 17.11
N LYS A 403 19.79 30.41 16.22
CA LYS A 403 19.09 31.69 16.23
C LYS A 403 17.58 31.47 16.41
N PRO A 404 17.03 31.76 17.60
CA PRO A 404 15.61 31.54 17.90
C PRO A 404 14.64 32.20 16.91
N GLU A 405 15.00 33.39 16.40
CA GLU A 405 14.20 34.11 15.41
C GLU A 405 14.04 33.32 14.11
N MET A 406 15.11 32.68 13.63
CA MET A 406 15.08 31.89 12.40
C MET A 406 14.42 30.52 12.60
N ASP A 407 14.67 29.87 13.74
CA ASP A 407 14.02 28.60 14.09
C ASP A 407 12.49 28.76 14.30
N ALA A 408 12.06 29.94 14.77
CA ALA A 408 10.65 30.30 14.83
C ALA A 408 10.04 30.52 13.44
N MET A 409 10.81 31.07 12.50
CA MET A 409 10.34 31.43 11.17
C MET A 409 10.37 30.29 10.15
N LEU A 410 11.29 29.33 10.25
CA LEU A 410 11.42 28.23 9.28
C LEU A 410 10.64 26.99 9.72
N LYS A 411 9.46 26.82 9.12
CA LYS A 411 8.55 25.70 9.37
C LYS A 411 8.43 24.85 8.11
N LYS A 412 8.78 23.57 8.21
CA LYS A 412 8.69 22.62 7.10
C LYS A 412 7.28 22.58 6.52
N GLY A 413 7.17 22.61 5.20
CA GLY A 413 5.92 22.63 4.46
C GLY A 413 5.16 23.96 4.48
N ILE A 414 5.56 24.96 5.29
CA ILE A 414 4.84 26.23 5.44
C ILE A 414 5.70 27.39 4.90
N THR A 415 6.85 27.62 5.54
CA THR A 415 7.80 28.70 5.19
C THR A 415 9.17 28.17 4.79
N TYR A 416 9.37 26.85 4.89
CA TYR A 416 10.51 26.13 4.35
C TYR A 416 9.99 24.87 3.64
N PRO A 417 10.47 24.52 2.43
CA PRO A 417 9.91 23.40 1.68
C PRO A 417 10.12 22.06 2.40
N ILE A 418 9.14 21.15 2.30
CA ILE A 418 9.41 19.74 2.58
C ILE A 418 10.25 19.13 1.46
N ASP A 419 11.10 18.17 1.81
CA ASP A 419 11.94 17.44 0.85
C ASP A 419 11.09 16.74 -0.22
N ASP A 420 11.64 16.63 -1.43
CA ASP A 420 11.01 16.03 -2.62
C ASP A 420 10.48 14.61 -2.35
N LYS A 421 11.22 13.79 -1.59
CA LYS A 421 10.81 12.44 -1.15
C LYS A 421 9.46 12.33 -0.40
N PHE A 422 8.84 13.44 -0.02
CA PHE A 422 7.53 13.49 0.64
C PHE A 422 6.40 13.90 -0.30
N VAL A 423 6.70 14.12 -1.58
CA VAL A 423 5.75 14.48 -2.63
C VAL A 423 5.96 13.60 -3.86
N LEU A 424 4.88 13.27 -4.56
CA LEU A 424 4.95 12.68 -5.90
C LEU A 424 4.37 13.69 -6.89
N ASN A 425 5.24 14.32 -7.67
CA ASN A 425 4.86 15.34 -8.65
C ASN A 425 4.25 14.69 -9.93
N VAL A 426 3.76 15.52 -10.84
CA VAL A 426 3.06 15.03 -12.05
C VAL A 426 3.98 14.23 -12.97
N VAL A 427 5.24 14.62 -13.12
CA VAL A 427 6.22 13.91 -13.97
C VAL A 427 6.47 12.50 -13.44
N GLU A 428 6.58 12.36 -12.13
CA GLU A 428 6.79 11.08 -11.47
C GLU A 428 5.54 10.19 -11.52
N GLN A 429 4.37 10.79 -11.35
CA GLN A 429 3.09 10.10 -11.54
C GLN A 429 2.95 9.54 -12.96
N GLU A 430 3.36 10.30 -13.98
CA GLU A 430 3.34 9.85 -15.38
C GLU A 430 4.24 8.62 -15.60
N LYS A 431 5.45 8.60 -15.00
CA LYS A 431 6.35 7.43 -15.04
C LYS A 431 5.73 6.21 -14.38
N VAL A 432 5.15 6.38 -13.19
CA VAL A 432 4.42 5.33 -12.46
C VAL A 432 3.27 4.76 -13.30
N GLN A 433 2.47 5.63 -13.91
CA GLN A 433 1.34 5.22 -14.73
C GLN A 433 1.77 4.50 -16.02
N ALA A 434 2.81 5.00 -16.70
CA ALA A 434 3.34 4.40 -17.92
C ALA A 434 3.87 2.97 -17.65
N ALA A 435 4.68 2.79 -16.61
CA ALA A 435 5.19 1.48 -16.22
C ALA A 435 4.06 0.52 -15.81
N THR A 436 3.10 0.98 -15.00
CA THR A 436 1.95 0.19 -14.57
C THR A 436 1.13 -0.31 -15.77
N ASN A 437 0.90 0.54 -16.77
CA ASN A 437 0.18 0.17 -17.99
C ASN A 437 0.95 -0.89 -18.81
N ALA A 438 2.27 -0.74 -18.93
CA ALA A 438 3.11 -1.70 -19.63
C ALA A 438 3.12 -3.07 -18.93
N PHE A 439 3.29 -3.10 -17.61
CA PHE A 439 3.24 -4.34 -16.82
C PHE A 439 1.88 -5.03 -16.93
N ASN A 440 0.78 -4.28 -16.82
CA ASN A 440 -0.57 -4.83 -16.94
C ASN A 440 -0.87 -5.38 -18.34
N SER A 441 -0.30 -4.79 -19.38
CA SER A 441 -0.39 -5.33 -20.74
C SER A 441 0.32 -6.68 -20.85
N ILE A 442 1.51 -6.82 -20.26
CA ILE A 442 2.26 -8.09 -20.19
C ILE A 442 1.44 -9.15 -19.43
N ILE A 443 0.94 -8.81 -18.24
CA ILE A 443 0.15 -9.73 -17.40
C ILE A 443 -1.05 -10.28 -18.17
N LYS A 444 -1.82 -9.41 -18.82
CA LYS A 444 -3.02 -9.78 -19.59
C LYS A 444 -2.67 -10.63 -20.81
N ASN A 445 -1.60 -10.31 -21.52
CA ASN A 445 -1.16 -11.09 -22.67
C ASN A 445 -0.73 -12.50 -22.27
N VAL A 446 0.10 -12.63 -21.23
CA VAL A 446 0.53 -13.93 -20.69
C VAL A 446 -0.68 -14.74 -20.21
N ALA A 447 -1.65 -14.10 -19.55
CA ALA A 447 -2.87 -14.77 -19.12
C ALA A 447 -3.66 -15.36 -20.30
N ASN A 448 -3.85 -14.55 -21.35
CA ASN A 448 -4.57 -14.96 -22.55
C ASN A 448 -3.86 -16.12 -23.27
N GLU A 449 -2.53 -16.04 -23.42
CA GLU A 449 -1.73 -17.10 -24.05
C GLU A 449 -1.78 -18.43 -23.29
N LYS A 450 -1.92 -18.38 -21.96
CA LYS A 450 -1.94 -19.57 -21.09
C LYS A 450 -3.35 -20.00 -20.67
N GLY A 451 -4.39 -19.31 -21.12
CA GLY A 451 -5.78 -19.60 -20.72
C GLY A 451 -6.06 -19.40 -19.22
N LEU A 452 -5.36 -18.46 -18.59
CA LEU A 452 -5.49 -18.15 -17.16
C LEU A 452 -6.57 -17.10 -16.92
N ALA A 453 -7.20 -17.15 -15.74
CA ALA A 453 -8.16 -16.14 -15.34
C ALA A 453 -7.42 -14.84 -14.94
N VAL A 454 -8.03 -13.68 -15.22
CA VAL A 454 -7.46 -12.37 -14.86
C VAL A 454 -8.34 -11.69 -13.82
N ALA A 455 -7.74 -11.37 -12.67
CA ALA A 455 -8.31 -10.49 -11.66
C ALA A 455 -7.78 -9.06 -11.90
N ASP A 456 -8.61 -8.17 -12.48
CA ASP A 456 -8.18 -6.81 -12.83
C ASP A 456 -8.21 -5.86 -11.63
N MET A 457 -7.20 -6.00 -10.76
CA MET A 457 -7.01 -5.21 -9.53
C MET A 457 -6.74 -3.73 -9.81
N ASN A 458 -6.16 -3.39 -10.97
CA ASN A 458 -6.01 -2.02 -11.44
C ASN A 458 -7.37 -1.34 -11.58
N ASP A 459 -8.29 -1.98 -12.30
CA ASP A 459 -9.64 -1.43 -12.49
C ASP A 459 -10.46 -1.45 -11.20
N LEU A 460 -10.39 -2.55 -10.46
CA LEU A 460 -11.12 -2.74 -9.20
C LEU A 460 -10.78 -1.65 -8.18
N LEU A 461 -9.50 -1.43 -7.89
CA LEU A 461 -9.09 -0.51 -6.83
C LEU A 461 -9.27 0.96 -7.21
N ARG A 462 -9.22 1.33 -8.50
CA ARG A 462 -9.65 2.67 -8.93
C ARG A 462 -11.13 2.92 -8.62
N LYS A 463 -11.99 1.92 -8.85
CA LYS A 463 -13.43 2.02 -8.54
C LYS A 463 -13.71 2.03 -7.04
N ALA A 464 -12.84 1.41 -6.23
CA ALA A 464 -12.92 1.48 -4.76
C ALA A 464 -12.81 2.91 -4.23
N VAL A 465 -12.18 3.84 -4.95
CA VAL A 465 -12.13 5.27 -4.58
C VAL A 465 -13.53 5.89 -4.55
N SER A 466 -14.40 5.56 -5.50
CA SER A 466 -15.79 6.03 -5.53
C SER A 466 -16.76 5.13 -4.75
N GLY A 467 -16.27 4.01 -4.21
CA GLY A 467 -17.04 3.02 -3.47
C GLY A 467 -17.45 1.81 -4.31
N LEU A 468 -17.31 0.62 -3.73
CA LEU A 468 -17.70 -0.66 -4.31
C LEU A 468 -18.81 -1.30 -3.48
N ARG A 469 -19.94 -1.59 -4.13
CA ARG A 469 -21.05 -2.29 -3.51
C ARG A 469 -20.89 -3.79 -3.67
N VAL A 470 -21.07 -4.55 -2.59
CA VAL A 470 -21.07 -6.02 -2.61
C VAL A 470 -22.40 -6.59 -2.13
N GLU A 471 -22.52 -7.92 -2.13
CA GLU A 471 -23.75 -8.68 -1.89
C GLU A 471 -24.32 -8.46 -0.48
N ASP A 472 -23.51 -8.00 0.47
CA ASP A 472 -23.95 -7.61 1.82
C ASP A 472 -24.73 -6.27 1.83
N GLY A 473 -24.80 -5.58 0.70
CA GLY A 473 -25.48 -4.30 0.53
C GLY A 473 -24.65 -3.08 0.95
N GLN A 474 -23.48 -3.25 1.56
CA GLN A 474 -22.57 -2.18 1.97
C GLN A 474 -21.76 -1.63 0.81
N ILE A 475 -21.23 -0.42 1.00
CA ILE A 475 -20.30 0.25 0.08
C ILE A 475 -18.94 0.34 0.77
N TYR A 476 -17.99 -0.43 0.27
CA TYR A 476 -16.61 -0.41 0.73
C TYR A 476 -15.81 0.64 -0.04
N THR A 477 -14.96 1.40 0.65
CA THR A 477 -14.19 2.48 0.02
C THR A 477 -12.69 2.31 0.23
N ALA A 478 -11.92 2.86 -0.70
CA ALA A 478 -10.48 3.05 -0.59
C ALA A 478 -10.10 4.29 0.25
N ASP A 479 -11.00 4.80 1.09
CA ASP A 479 -10.68 5.88 2.02
C ASP A 479 -9.67 5.43 3.07
N TYR A 480 -8.87 6.37 3.57
CA TYR A 480 -8.16 6.15 4.82
C TYR A 480 -9.10 6.10 6.02
N PHE A 481 -8.68 5.47 7.10
CA PHE A 481 -9.42 5.46 8.35
C PHE A 481 -9.62 6.90 8.89
N LYS A 482 -10.88 7.29 9.14
CA LYS A 482 -11.29 8.62 9.61
C LYS A 482 -12.11 8.55 10.91
N GLY A 483 -11.96 7.47 11.68
CA GLY A 483 -12.70 7.24 12.93
C GLY A 483 -13.94 6.37 12.74
N MET A 484 -14.88 6.47 13.70
CA MET A 484 -16.10 5.65 13.72
C MET A 484 -16.95 5.76 12.45
N GLY A 485 -16.86 6.88 11.71
CA GLY A 485 -17.68 7.15 10.53
C GLY A 485 -17.42 6.21 9.34
N ASN A 486 -16.23 5.60 9.23
CA ASN A 486 -15.91 4.65 8.15
C ASN A 486 -15.25 3.35 8.63
N LEU A 487 -15.27 3.07 9.95
CA LEU A 487 -14.65 1.89 10.55
C LEU A 487 -15.12 0.56 9.92
N ASN A 488 -16.38 0.49 9.51
CA ASN A 488 -17.00 -0.72 8.96
C ASN A 488 -16.85 -0.87 7.44
N THR A 489 -16.44 0.20 6.74
CA THR A 489 -16.38 0.24 5.26
C THR A 489 -14.99 0.47 4.70
N VAL A 490 -14.01 0.83 5.54
CA VAL A 490 -12.61 1.00 5.15
C VAL A 490 -11.95 -0.32 4.76
N MET A 491 -11.30 -0.36 3.60
CA MET A 491 -10.58 -1.54 3.10
C MET A 491 -9.08 -1.53 3.39
N PHE A 492 -8.48 -0.35 3.55
CA PHE A 492 -7.04 -0.21 3.76
C PHE A 492 -6.68 -0.24 5.25
N SER A 493 -5.46 -0.67 5.51
CA SER A 493 -4.84 -0.71 6.84
C SER A 493 -4.18 0.63 7.17
N LEU A 494 -3.64 0.77 8.38
CA LEU A 494 -3.13 2.05 8.86
C LEU A 494 -1.86 2.54 8.16
N ASP A 495 -1.16 1.69 7.40
CA ASP A 495 -0.04 2.13 6.56
C ASP A 495 -0.49 2.86 5.28
N GLY A 496 -1.78 2.82 4.95
CA GLY A 496 -2.34 3.45 3.76
C GLY A 496 -1.96 2.79 2.44
N VAL A 497 -1.27 1.65 2.47
CA VAL A 497 -0.78 0.90 1.30
C VAL A 497 -1.45 -0.46 1.21
N HIS A 498 -1.43 -1.22 2.30
CA HIS A 498 -1.93 -2.58 2.36
C HIS A 498 -3.38 -2.62 2.82
N LEU A 499 -4.05 -3.71 2.49
CA LEU A 499 -5.43 -3.97 2.89
C LEU A 499 -5.49 -4.42 4.35
N ASN A 500 -6.58 -4.10 5.03
CA ASN A 500 -6.92 -4.70 6.32
C ASN A 500 -7.62 -6.06 6.09
N PRO A 501 -7.95 -6.84 7.14
CA PRO A 501 -8.61 -8.15 6.99
C PRO A 501 -9.88 -8.11 6.13
N ARG A 502 -10.68 -7.04 6.27
CA ARG A 502 -11.87 -6.82 5.45
C ARG A 502 -11.56 -6.53 4.00
N GLY A 503 -10.56 -5.70 3.73
CA GLY A 503 -10.06 -5.47 2.37
C GLY A 503 -9.56 -6.76 1.72
N TYR A 504 -8.84 -7.62 2.46
CA TYR A 504 -8.41 -8.92 1.94
C TYR A 504 -9.57 -9.89 1.67
N ALA A 505 -10.59 -9.91 2.52
CA ALA A 505 -11.80 -10.68 2.27
C ALA A 505 -12.53 -10.20 1.00
N PHE A 506 -12.61 -8.88 0.79
CA PHE A 506 -13.15 -8.30 -0.44
C PHE A 506 -12.36 -8.78 -1.68
N ILE A 507 -11.02 -8.72 -1.64
CA ILE A 507 -10.17 -9.22 -2.73
C ILE A 507 -10.37 -10.71 -2.97
N ALA A 508 -10.44 -11.51 -1.91
CA ALA A 508 -10.71 -12.94 -2.02
C ALA A 508 -12.06 -13.20 -2.70
N ALA A 509 -13.11 -12.44 -2.35
CA ALA A 509 -14.41 -12.52 -3.00
C ALA A 509 -14.30 -12.23 -4.50
N GLU A 510 -13.56 -11.21 -4.92
CA GLU A 510 -13.39 -10.95 -6.36
C GLU A 510 -12.60 -12.01 -7.10
N ILE A 511 -11.55 -12.53 -6.49
CA ILE A 511 -10.80 -13.65 -7.08
C ILE A 511 -11.72 -14.86 -7.24
N LEU A 512 -12.58 -15.16 -6.26
CA LEU A 512 -13.57 -16.24 -6.36
C LEU A 512 -14.58 -16.00 -7.49
N ARG A 513 -15.06 -14.75 -7.69
CA ARG A 513 -15.94 -14.42 -8.84
C ARG A 513 -15.24 -14.68 -10.17
N VAL A 514 -13.97 -14.30 -10.28
CA VAL A 514 -13.14 -14.54 -11.47
C VAL A 514 -12.94 -16.04 -11.70
N ILE A 515 -12.65 -16.82 -10.66
CA ILE A 515 -12.51 -18.28 -10.72
C ILE A 515 -13.81 -18.94 -11.18
N ASN A 516 -14.92 -18.63 -10.51
CA ASN A 516 -16.24 -19.20 -10.83
C ASN A 516 -16.63 -18.95 -12.29
N LYS A 517 -16.40 -17.72 -12.77
CA LYS A 517 -16.69 -17.35 -14.15
C LYS A 517 -15.77 -18.06 -15.15
N HIS A 518 -14.46 -18.03 -14.94
CA HIS A 518 -13.48 -18.49 -15.93
C HIS A 518 -13.39 -20.01 -16.00
N TYR A 519 -13.39 -20.68 -14.84
CA TYR A 519 -13.26 -22.14 -14.75
C TYR A 519 -14.59 -22.87 -14.65
N LYS A 520 -15.72 -22.16 -14.85
CA LYS A 520 -17.07 -22.69 -14.72
C LYS A 520 -17.25 -23.40 -13.37
N ALA A 521 -16.69 -22.81 -12.32
CA ALA A 521 -16.79 -23.33 -10.95
C ALA A 521 -17.99 -22.69 -10.23
N ASN A 522 -18.42 -23.31 -9.15
CA ASN A 522 -19.34 -22.70 -8.20
C ASN A 522 -18.77 -22.87 -6.79
N ILE A 523 -17.94 -21.92 -6.38
CA ILE A 523 -17.32 -21.85 -5.05
C ILE A 523 -18.03 -20.74 -4.28
N PRO A 524 -18.41 -20.94 -3.01
CA PRO A 524 -19.05 -19.90 -2.22
C PRO A 524 -18.14 -18.67 -2.12
N LEU A 525 -18.74 -17.49 -2.21
CA LEU A 525 -18.05 -16.23 -1.94
C LEU A 525 -17.94 -15.99 -0.43
N VAL A 526 -16.98 -15.15 -0.04
CA VAL A 526 -16.84 -14.68 1.34
C VAL A 526 -17.58 -13.37 1.55
N ASN A 527 -18.11 -13.17 2.76
CA ASN A 527 -18.74 -11.91 3.15
C ASN A 527 -17.71 -11.02 3.86
N PRO A 528 -17.28 -9.87 3.29
CA PRO A 528 -16.30 -9.00 3.94
C PRO A 528 -16.76 -8.45 5.30
N ALA A 529 -18.07 -8.33 5.54
CA ALA A 529 -18.61 -7.74 6.76
C ALA A 529 -18.21 -8.50 8.05
N VAL A 530 -17.91 -9.79 7.95
CA VAL A 530 -17.54 -10.62 9.12
C VAL A 530 -16.07 -10.47 9.51
N TYR A 531 -15.28 -9.76 8.71
CA TYR A 531 -13.86 -9.53 8.95
C TYR A 531 -13.63 -8.19 9.67
N PRO A 532 -12.63 -8.12 10.57
CA PRO A 532 -12.34 -6.91 11.32
C PRO A 532 -11.73 -5.80 10.44
N GLY A 533 -11.91 -4.56 10.88
CA GLY A 533 -11.26 -3.38 10.32
C GLY A 533 -9.95 -3.03 11.07
N PRO A 534 -9.52 -1.76 11.02
CA PRO A 534 -8.35 -1.29 11.76
C PRO A 534 -8.40 -1.56 13.26
N THR A 535 -7.24 -1.81 13.87
CA THR A 535 -7.11 -2.00 15.33
C THR A 535 -7.11 -0.65 16.05
N LEU A 536 -8.04 -0.45 16.99
CA LEU A 536 -8.17 0.78 17.79
C LEU A 536 -7.65 0.55 19.21
N VAL A 537 -6.86 1.50 19.73
CA VAL A 537 -6.39 1.50 21.13
C VAL A 537 -6.72 2.83 21.80
N LEU A 538 -7.11 2.80 23.08
CA LEU A 538 -7.45 4.00 23.84
C LEU A 538 -6.21 4.88 24.06
N GLN A 539 -5.15 4.25 24.55
CA GLN A 539 -3.80 4.78 24.73
C GLN A 539 -2.84 3.60 24.56
N ASN A 540 -1.67 3.86 23.96
CA ASN A 540 -0.61 2.86 23.75
C ASN A 540 0.34 2.81 24.93
#